data_AF-A0A514WST1-F1
#
_entry.id   AF-A0A514WST1-F1
#
_cell.length_a   1.000
_cell.length_b   1.000
_cell.length_c   1.000
_cell.angle_alpha   90.00
_cell.angle_beta   90.00
_cell.angle_gamma   90.00
#
_symmetry.space_group_name_H-M   'P 1'
#
loop_
_entity.id
_entity.type
_entity.pdbx_description
1 polymer ?
#
loop_
_entity_poly.entity_id
_entity_poly.type
_entity_poly.pdbx_seq_one_letter_code
_entity_poly.pdbx_strand_id
1 'polypeptide(L)'
;MKFSRVLAAGALLLAIAGCKSVDIKDGKIPDAYISQAKKIEGVYTGKFNGVAGELVITIEGNKPVVTFRNSAGDDILNNNCHSFFGNLTTVYLKGSKGDYSLSGATFAFNAGACSLMVQGREMNIDFKQTDKGVRLNLSLLREVRQNQVCQWSPGAPPNVPPQQICRWEQTPYYLNGSFSR
;
A
#
# COMPACT_ATOMS: atom_id res chain seq x y z
N MET A 1 8.18 1.84 -65.12
CA MET A 1 7.20 2.17 -64.07
C MET A 1 7.51 1.35 -62.83
N LYS A 2 7.27 1.93 -61.66
CA LYS A 2 7.81 1.58 -60.34
C LYS A 2 7.28 0.25 -59.81
N PHE A 3 8.13 -0.54 -59.15
CA PHE A 3 7.70 -1.57 -58.19
C PHE A 3 8.49 -1.43 -56.89
N SER A 4 7.91 -0.68 -55.97
CA SER A 4 8.31 -0.59 -54.57
C SER A 4 7.87 -1.86 -53.86
N ARG A 5 8.78 -2.56 -53.17
CA ARG A 5 8.43 -3.55 -52.15
C ARG A 5 8.94 -3.05 -50.80
N VAL A 6 8.02 -2.46 -50.06
CA VAL A 6 8.18 -2.08 -48.65
C VAL A 6 8.08 -3.37 -47.84
N LEU A 7 9.19 -3.80 -47.22
CA LEU A 7 9.17 -4.81 -46.18
C LEU A 7 8.80 -4.12 -44.87
N ALA A 8 7.62 -4.47 -44.34
CA ALA A 8 7.09 -3.96 -43.10
C ALA A 8 7.96 -4.41 -41.91
N ALA A 9 8.52 -3.44 -41.19
CA ALA A 9 9.12 -3.64 -39.89
C ALA A 9 8.01 -3.94 -38.87
N GLY A 10 7.93 -5.19 -38.41
CA GLY A 10 7.08 -5.58 -37.30
C GLY A 10 7.67 -5.08 -35.99
N ALA A 11 7.19 -3.92 -35.52
CA ALA A 11 7.50 -3.42 -34.18
C ALA A 11 6.70 -4.22 -33.14
N LEU A 12 7.40 -5.09 -32.41
CA LEU A 12 6.89 -5.79 -31.25
C LEU A 12 6.69 -4.77 -30.11
N LEU A 13 5.47 -4.25 -29.97
CA LEU A 13 5.07 -3.42 -28.83
C LEU A 13 4.96 -4.32 -27.59
N LEU A 14 6.06 -4.46 -26.86
CA LEU A 14 6.04 -4.91 -25.47
C LEU A 14 5.20 -3.90 -24.68
N ALA A 15 3.93 -4.23 -24.44
CA ALA A 15 3.10 -3.50 -23.51
C ALA A 15 3.69 -3.67 -22.12
N ILE A 16 4.51 -2.69 -21.71
CA ILE A 16 4.99 -2.55 -20.35
C ILE A 16 3.75 -2.37 -19.49
N ALA A 17 3.29 -3.45 -18.86
CA ALA A 17 2.25 -3.41 -17.83
C ALA A 17 2.86 -2.71 -16.60
N GLY A 18 2.96 -1.38 -16.67
CA GLY A 18 3.46 -0.56 -15.58
C GLY A 18 2.42 -0.44 -14.49
N CYS A 19 2.79 -0.77 -13.26
CA CYS A 19 2.05 -0.28 -12.09
C CYS A 19 2.14 1.25 -12.11
N LYS A 20 1.02 1.93 -12.33
CA LYS A 20 0.96 3.40 -12.34
C LYS A 20 0.40 3.85 -11.00
N SER A 21 1.14 4.68 -10.26
CA SER A 21 0.57 5.44 -9.16
C SER A 21 0.00 6.76 -9.68
N VAL A 22 -1.08 7.22 -9.04
CA VAL A 22 -1.65 8.54 -9.25
C VAL A 22 -1.65 9.23 -7.89
N ASP A 23 -0.84 10.28 -7.77
CA ASP A 23 -0.85 11.12 -6.58
C ASP A 23 -2.15 11.92 -6.54
N ILE A 24 -2.80 11.90 -5.38
CA ILE A 24 -4.11 12.49 -5.18
C ILE A 24 -3.94 13.83 -4.48
N LYS A 25 -4.44 14.88 -5.13
CA LYS A 25 -4.52 16.20 -4.51
C LYS A 25 -5.81 16.31 -3.71
N ASP A 26 -5.72 16.83 -2.50
CA ASP A 26 -6.85 17.15 -1.61
C ASP A 26 -7.77 15.97 -1.23
N GLY A 27 -7.29 14.74 -1.38
CA GLY A 27 -8.09 13.54 -1.07
C GLY A 27 -9.19 13.22 -2.07
N LYS A 28 -9.21 13.85 -3.25
CA LYS A 28 -10.27 13.66 -4.25
C LYS A 28 -9.84 12.69 -5.35
N ILE A 29 -10.63 11.64 -5.55
CA ILE A 29 -10.44 10.71 -6.66
C ILE A 29 -10.75 11.45 -7.97
N PRO A 30 -9.85 11.44 -8.97
CA PRO A 30 -10.16 12.01 -10.29
C PRO A 30 -11.38 11.32 -10.90
N ASP A 31 -12.26 12.08 -11.57
CA ASP A 31 -13.53 11.58 -12.10
C ASP A 31 -13.37 10.37 -13.02
N ALA A 32 -12.26 10.27 -13.74
CA ALA A 32 -11.91 9.14 -14.59
C ALA A 32 -11.85 7.79 -13.84
N TYR A 33 -11.62 7.82 -12.52
CA TYR A 33 -11.44 6.64 -11.67
C TYR A 33 -12.59 6.43 -10.67
N ILE A 34 -13.57 7.33 -10.62
CA ILE A 34 -14.62 7.29 -9.59
C ILE A 34 -15.47 6.03 -9.70
N SER A 35 -15.78 5.59 -10.91
CA SER A 35 -16.61 4.40 -11.15
C SER A 35 -15.94 3.11 -10.66
N GLN A 36 -14.61 3.03 -10.77
CA GLN A 36 -13.80 1.92 -10.27
C GLN A 36 -13.66 2.01 -8.76
N ALA A 37 -13.48 3.21 -8.20
CA ALA A 37 -13.42 3.42 -6.76
C ALA A 37 -14.75 3.06 -6.08
N LYS A 38 -15.91 3.36 -6.68
CA LYS A 38 -17.22 2.95 -6.13
C LYS A 38 -17.36 1.44 -5.98
N LYS A 39 -16.64 0.65 -6.79
CA LYS A 39 -16.64 -0.81 -6.64
C LYS A 39 -16.01 -1.27 -5.33
N ILE A 40 -15.17 -0.48 -4.66
CA ILE A 40 -14.57 -0.83 -3.36
C ILE A 40 -15.36 -0.32 -2.16
N GLU A 41 -16.45 0.42 -2.35
CA GLU A 41 -17.31 0.85 -1.24
C GLU A 41 -17.97 -0.35 -0.56
N GLY A 42 -17.92 -0.40 0.76
CA GLY A 42 -18.58 -1.43 1.55
C GLY A 42 -18.01 -1.60 2.95
N VAL A 43 -18.56 -2.58 3.66
CA VAL A 43 -18.12 -3.00 4.99
C VAL A 43 -17.30 -4.27 4.86
N TYR A 44 -16.08 -4.24 5.37
CA TYR A 44 -15.14 -5.36 5.35
C TYR A 44 -14.90 -5.84 6.77
N THR A 45 -15.08 -7.13 7.03
CA THR A 45 -14.86 -7.69 8.37
C THR A 45 -13.47 -8.30 8.45
N GLY A 46 -12.78 -8.12 9.58
CA GLY A 46 -11.42 -8.61 9.72
C GLY A 46 -10.76 -8.23 11.03
N LYS A 47 -9.44 -8.14 10.98
CA LYS A 47 -8.63 -7.71 12.12
C LYS A 47 -7.40 -6.94 11.70
N PHE A 48 -6.98 -5.99 12.54
CA PHE A 48 -5.74 -5.24 12.40
C PHE A 48 -4.90 -5.40 13.66
N ASN A 49 -3.69 -5.95 13.52
CA ASN A 49 -2.78 -6.20 14.63
C ASN A 49 -3.43 -6.91 15.84
N GLY A 50 -4.30 -7.89 15.57
CA GLY A 50 -5.05 -8.63 16.59
C GLY A 50 -6.38 -8.00 17.02
N VAL A 51 -6.65 -6.74 16.66
CA VAL A 51 -7.91 -6.04 16.93
C VAL A 51 -8.94 -6.44 15.88
N ALA A 52 -9.98 -7.18 16.27
CA ALA A 52 -11.09 -7.51 15.38
C ALA A 52 -12.04 -6.31 15.20
N GLY A 53 -12.61 -6.18 14.01
CA GLY A 53 -13.59 -5.14 13.71
C GLY A 53 -13.96 -5.10 12.23
N GLU A 54 -14.59 -4.00 11.87
CA GLU A 54 -15.04 -3.71 10.51
C GLU A 54 -14.33 -2.48 9.98
N LEU A 55 -13.84 -2.57 8.75
CA LEU A 55 -13.34 -1.45 7.97
C LEU A 55 -14.44 -1.04 6.99
N VAL A 56 -14.93 0.19 7.12
CA VAL A 56 -15.98 0.74 6.27
C VAL A 56 -15.34 1.72 5.29
N ILE A 57 -15.55 1.50 4.00
CA ILE A 57 -15.10 2.40 2.93
C ILE A 57 -16.35 2.97 2.26
N THR A 58 -16.46 4.29 2.26
CA THR A 58 -17.53 5.05 1.58
C THR A 58 -16.93 6.13 0.69
N ILE A 59 -17.68 6.61 -0.30
CA ILE A 59 -17.28 7.69 -1.20
C ILE A 59 -18.34 8.79 -1.16
N GLU A 60 -17.98 9.91 -0.55
CA GLU A 60 -18.81 11.11 -0.46
C GLU A 60 -18.48 12.03 -1.64
N GLY A 61 -19.33 12.01 -2.66
CA GLY A 61 -19.06 12.69 -3.93
C GLY A 61 -17.88 12.04 -4.66
N ASN A 62 -16.70 12.67 -4.57
CA ASN A 62 -15.43 12.12 -5.09
C ASN A 62 -14.36 11.93 -4.01
N LYS A 63 -14.73 12.02 -2.73
CA LYS A 63 -13.82 11.85 -1.61
C LYS A 63 -14.07 10.50 -0.92
N PRO A 64 -13.11 9.58 -0.91
CA PRO A 64 -13.23 8.36 -0.16
C PRO A 64 -12.99 8.63 1.33
N VAL A 65 -13.79 7.99 2.16
CA VAL A 65 -13.72 8.02 3.61
C VAL A 65 -13.55 6.59 4.09
N VAL A 66 -12.55 6.37 4.96
CA VAL A 66 -12.29 5.08 5.58
C VAL A 66 -12.51 5.24 7.07
N THR A 67 -13.32 4.35 7.65
CA THR A 67 -13.52 4.29 9.10
C THR A 67 -13.32 2.87 9.58
N PHE A 68 -12.84 2.74 10.81
CA PHE A 68 -12.81 1.46 11.51
C PHE A 68 -13.86 1.50 12.61
N ARG A 69 -14.48 0.35 12.90
CA ARG A 69 -15.38 0.20 14.03
C ARG A 69 -15.26 -1.20 14.63
N ASN A 70 -15.30 -1.30 15.95
CA ASN A 70 -15.37 -2.54 16.69
C ASN A 70 -16.33 -2.39 17.88
N SER A 71 -16.38 -3.39 18.77
CA SER A 71 -17.23 -3.34 19.97
C SER A 71 -16.80 -2.29 21.00
N ALA A 72 -15.59 -1.75 20.90
CA ALA A 72 -15.01 -0.77 21.83
C ALA A 72 -15.03 0.67 21.28
N GLY A 73 -15.38 0.89 20.00
CA GLY A 73 -15.40 2.20 19.36
C GLY A 73 -14.84 2.16 17.94
N ASP A 74 -14.16 3.24 17.54
CA ASP A 74 -13.65 3.49 16.18
C ASP A 74 -12.11 3.48 16.08
N ASP A 75 -11.42 3.10 17.15
CA ASP A 75 -9.96 3.09 17.23
C ASP A 75 -9.35 1.76 16.74
N ILE A 76 -8.71 1.78 15.57
CA ILE A 76 -8.08 0.60 14.97
C ILE A 76 -6.85 0.10 15.74
N LEU A 77 -6.22 0.96 16.55
CA LEU A 77 -5.09 0.57 17.41
C LEU A 77 -5.53 0.03 18.77
N ASN A 78 -6.81 0.18 19.13
CA ASN A 78 -7.48 -0.38 20.32
C ASN A 78 -6.70 -0.25 21.64
N ASN A 79 -6.15 0.95 21.89
CA ASN A 79 -5.43 1.29 23.12
C ASN A 79 -5.80 2.70 23.61
N ASN A 80 -7.06 3.13 23.38
CA ASN A 80 -7.50 4.51 23.57
C ASN A 80 -6.58 5.52 22.84
N CYS A 81 -6.07 5.13 21.68
CA CYS A 81 -5.23 5.97 20.86
C CYS A 81 -6.02 7.12 20.22
N HIS A 82 -7.34 6.94 20.06
CA HIS A 82 -8.19 7.80 19.24
C HIS A 82 -7.62 7.95 17.82
N SER A 83 -7.16 6.82 17.25
CA SER A 83 -6.56 6.83 15.93
C SER A 83 -7.63 6.91 14.84
N PHE A 84 -7.30 7.58 13.73
CA PHE A 84 -8.24 7.74 12.61
C PHE A 84 -7.53 7.85 11.26
N PHE A 85 -8.28 7.52 10.22
CA PHE A 85 -7.87 7.67 8.83
C PHE A 85 -8.14 9.10 8.37
N GLY A 86 -7.16 9.73 7.76
CA GLY A 86 -7.25 11.04 7.12
C GLY A 86 -7.60 10.93 5.63
N ASN A 87 -7.16 11.93 4.87
CA ASN A 87 -7.43 12.00 3.43
C ASN A 87 -6.66 10.93 2.64
N LEU A 88 -7.23 10.51 1.52
CA LEU A 88 -6.52 9.74 0.48
C LEU A 88 -5.32 10.56 -0.05
N THR A 89 -4.14 9.94 -0.11
CA THR A 89 -2.91 10.57 -0.62
C THR A 89 -2.48 9.99 -1.96
N THR A 90 -2.61 8.67 -2.12
CA THR A 90 -2.14 7.99 -3.34
C THR A 90 -3.08 6.85 -3.71
N VAL A 91 -3.25 6.64 -5.01
CA VAL A 91 -3.95 5.49 -5.58
C VAL A 91 -3.00 4.69 -6.47
N TYR A 92 -3.01 3.36 -6.33
CA TYR A 92 -2.20 2.46 -7.13
C TYR A 92 -3.06 1.71 -8.13
N LEU A 93 -2.75 1.85 -9.42
CA LEU A 93 -3.44 1.19 -10.51
C LEU A 93 -2.57 0.09 -11.12
N LYS A 94 -3.19 -1.04 -11.43
CA LYS A 94 -2.59 -2.13 -12.23
C LYS A 94 -3.34 -2.28 -13.54
N GLY A 95 -2.60 -2.54 -14.62
CA GLY A 95 -3.16 -2.76 -15.95
C GLY A 95 -2.60 -1.80 -16.99
N SER A 96 -3.21 -1.79 -18.18
CA SER A 96 -2.79 -0.98 -19.33
C SER A 96 -3.86 0.04 -19.70
N LYS A 97 -3.52 0.95 -20.63
CA LYS A 97 -4.37 2.09 -21.01
C LYS A 97 -5.74 1.62 -21.54
N GLY A 98 -6.76 1.75 -20.71
CA GLY A 98 -8.16 1.36 -21.01
C GLY A 98 -8.72 0.25 -20.11
N ASP A 99 -7.85 -0.48 -19.41
CA ASP A 99 -8.23 -1.57 -18.50
C ASP A 99 -7.42 -1.47 -17.19
N TYR A 100 -7.65 -0.37 -16.46
CA TYR A 100 -7.03 -0.16 -15.15
C TYR A 100 -7.91 -0.74 -14.05
N SER A 101 -7.27 -1.50 -13.16
CA SER A 101 -7.85 -1.98 -11.91
C SER A 101 -7.20 -1.27 -10.73
N LEU A 102 -8.01 -0.98 -9.70
CA LEU A 102 -7.52 -0.43 -8.45
C LEU A 102 -6.81 -1.54 -7.66
N SER A 103 -5.53 -1.35 -7.37
CA SER A 103 -4.68 -2.35 -6.72
C SER A 103 -4.30 -1.99 -5.29
N GLY A 104 -4.34 -0.70 -4.94
CA GLY A 104 -4.16 -0.23 -3.58
C GLY A 104 -4.46 1.25 -3.45
N ALA A 105 -4.44 1.74 -2.21
CA ALA A 105 -4.55 3.14 -1.87
C ALA A 105 -3.77 3.44 -0.58
N THR A 106 -3.29 4.67 -0.45
CA THR A 106 -2.66 5.17 0.78
C THR A 106 -3.50 6.30 1.33
N PHE A 107 -3.80 6.23 2.62
CA PHE A 107 -4.49 7.28 3.35
C PHE A 107 -3.55 7.87 4.39
N ALA A 108 -3.64 9.17 4.63
CA ALA A 108 -3.04 9.77 5.81
C ALA A 108 -3.58 9.05 7.06
N PHE A 109 -2.75 8.92 8.10
CA PHE A 109 -3.12 8.23 9.33
C PHE A 109 -2.66 9.03 10.53
N ASN A 110 -3.60 9.27 11.45
CA ASN A 110 -3.30 9.90 12.73
C ASN A 110 -3.36 8.84 13.83
N ALA A 111 -2.22 8.59 14.48
CA ALA A 111 -2.12 7.65 15.59
C ALA A 111 -2.64 8.22 16.93
N GLY A 112 -3.05 9.49 16.97
CA GLY A 112 -3.55 10.19 18.14
C GLY A 112 -2.59 10.12 19.32
N ALA A 113 -3.10 9.70 20.48
CA ALA A 113 -2.31 9.55 21.71
C ALA A 113 -1.16 8.52 21.58
N CYS A 114 -1.22 7.63 20.59
CA CYS A 114 -0.21 6.60 20.35
C CYS A 114 0.89 7.01 19.36
N SER A 115 1.02 8.31 19.07
CA SER A 115 2.01 8.87 18.12
C SER A 115 3.47 8.58 18.46
N LEU A 116 3.79 8.24 19.72
CA LEU A 116 5.13 7.79 20.15
C LEU A 116 5.38 6.29 19.89
N MET A 117 4.34 5.47 19.84
CA MET A 117 4.44 4.02 19.61
C MET A 117 4.31 3.63 18.14
N VAL A 118 3.77 4.54 17.33
CA VAL A 118 3.53 4.37 15.90
C VAL A 118 4.11 5.58 15.18
N GLN A 119 5.19 5.37 14.43
CA GLN A 119 5.89 6.40 13.67
C GLN A 119 5.21 6.71 12.33
N GLY A 120 4.54 5.73 11.73
CA GLY A 120 3.85 5.86 10.45
C GLY A 120 2.75 6.91 10.48
N ARG A 121 2.65 7.67 9.39
CA ARG A 121 1.59 8.68 9.15
C ARG A 121 0.76 8.37 7.92
N GLU A 122 0.94 7.17 7.38
CA GLU A 122 0.31 6.68 6.18
C GLU A 122 -0.14 5.23 6.42
N MET A 123 -1.42 4.97 6.16
CA MET A 123 -2.00 3.65 6.13
C MET A 123 -2.08 3.19 4.68
N ASN A 124 -1.39 2.10 4.37
CA ASN A 124 -1.44 1.47 3.06
C ASN A 124 -2.52 0.40 3.05
N ILE A 125 -3.35 0.38 2.01
CA ILE A 125 -4.43 -0.58 1.79
C ILE A 125 -4.21 -1.24 0.44
N ASP A 126 -3.86 -2.53 0.45
CA ASP A 126 -3.74 -3.33 -0.76
C ASP A 126 -5.06 -4.06 -1.06
N PHE A 127 -5.54 -3.91 -2.30
CA PHE A 127 -6.74 -4.59 -2.79
C PHE A 127 -6.37 -5.88 -3.51
N LYS A 128 -6.90 -7.01 -3.03
CA LYS A 128 -6.74 -8.32 -3.67
C LYS A 128 -8.10 -8.91 -4.00
N GLN A 129 -8.38 -9.08 -5.28
CA GLN A 129 -9.52 -9.86 -5.74
C GLN A 129 -9.27 -11.34 -5.42
N THR A 130 -10.28 -12.01 -4.87
CA THR A 130 -10.28 -13.44 -4.58
C THR A 130 -11.57 -14.06 -5.12
N ASP A 131 -11.61 -15.38 -5.24
CA ASP A 131 -12.83 -16.11 -5.68
C ASP A 131 -14.02 -15.90 -4.74
N LYS A 132 -13.75 -15.51 -3.49
CA LYS A 132 -14.74 -15.29 -2.43
C LYS A 132 -15.13 -13.83 -2.26
N GLY A 133 -14.58 -12.91 -3.05
CA GLY A 133 -14.81 -11.47 -2.93
C GLY A 133 -13.52 -10.66 -2.84
N VAL A 134 -13.57 -9.51 -2.17
CA VAL A 134 -12.45 -8.55 -2.12
C VAL A 134 -11.78 -8.64 -0.76
N ARG A 135 -10.46 -8.87 -0.76
CA ARG A 135 -9.62 -8.84 0.44
C ARG A 135 -8.78 -7.57 0.46
N LEU A 136 -8.82 -6.91 1.61
CA LEU A 136 -7.97 -5.77 1.95
C LEU A 136 -6.82 -6.26 2.82
N ASN A 137 -5.61 -5.82 2.54
CA ASN A 137 -4.49 -5.95 3.47
C ASN A 137 -4.03 -4.55 3.85
N LEU A 138 -4.00 -4.29 5.16
CA LEU A 138 -3.63 -2.99 5.71
C LEU A 138 -2.22 -3.09 6.27
N SER A 139 -1.41 -2.04 6.05
CA SER A 139 -0.07 -1.93 6.60
C SER A 139 0.23 -0.51 7.06
N LEU A 140 0.72 -0.39 8.29
CA LEU A 140 1.08 0.88 8.94
C LEU A 140 2.48 0.74 9.54
N LEU A 141 3.39 1.65 9.23
CA LEU A 141 4.72 1.66 9.82
C LEU A 141 4.61 1.89 11.34
N ARG A 142 5.06 0.92 12.12
CA ARG A 142 5.17 1.06 13.58
C ARG A 142 6.42 1.83 13.95
N GLU A 143 7.57 1.32 13.52
CA GLU A 143 8.88 1.87 13.87
C GLU A 143 9.94 1.43 12.87
N VAL A 144 11.03 2.18 12.77
CA VAL A 144 12.26 1.75 12.09
C VAL A 144 13.31 1.47 13.16
N ARG A 145 13.78 0.21 13.24
CA ARG A 145 14.87 -0.16 14.15
C ARG A 145 16.20 -0.16 13.42
N GLN A 146 17.24 0.22 14.13
CA GLN A 146 18.62 0.04 13.68
C GLN A 146 19.15 -1.28 14.22
N ASN A 147 19.44 -2.19 13.31
CA ASN A 147 20.04 -3.47 13.63
C ASN A 147 21.48 -3.49 13.13
N GLN A 148 22.40 -4.00 13.94
CA GLN A 148 23.77 -4.24 13.48
C GLN A 148 23.79 -5.59 12.75
N VAL A 149 24.10 -5.55 11.45
CA VAL A 149 24.25 -6.74 10.62
C VAL A 149 25.73 -6.93 10.32
N CYS A 150 26.26 -8.08 10.73
CA CYS A 150 27.65 -8.43 10.54
C CYS A 150 27.80 -9.55 9.52
N GLN A 151 28.67 -9.36 8.54
CA GLN A 151 29.00 -10.35 7.53
C GLN A 151 30.49 -10.66 7.59
N TRP A 152 30.85 -11.93 7.47
CA TRP A 152 32.25 -12.34 7.37
C TRP A 152 32.76 -12.08 5.96
N SER A 153 33.82 -11.28 5.85
CA SER A 153 34.58 -11.14 4.62
C SER A 153 35.79 -12.08 4.70
N PRO A 154 36.02 -12.96 3.70
CA PRO A 154 37.10 -13.95 3.76
C PRO A 154 38.51 -13.34 3.71
N GLY A 155 38.63 -12.03 3.51
CA GLY A 155 39.92 -11.36 3.33
C GLY A 155 40.46 -11.60 1.92
N ALA A 156 40.61 -10.54 1.14
CA ALA A 156 41.28 -10.57 -0.15
C ALA A 156 42.04 -9.25 -0.30
N PRO A 157 43.34 -9.22 -0.67
CA PRO A 157 44.26 -10.29 -1.15
C PRO A 157 44.83 -11.25 -0.05
N PRO A 158 45.67 -12.26 -0.39
CA PRO A 158 46.04 -13.42 0.47
C PRO A 158 46.67 -13.14 1.85
N ASN A 159 47.04 -11.88 2.12
CA ASN A 159 47.63 -11.46 3.41
C ASN A 159 46.63 -10.72 4.32
N VAL A 160 45.36 -10.67 3.93
CA VAL A 160 44.29 -10.06 4.72
C VAL A 160 43.55 -11.17 5.46
N PRO A 161 43.59 -11.22 6.81
CA PRO A 161 42.83 -12.20 7.57
C PRO A 161 41.32 -11.98 7.38
N PRO A 162 40.48 -13.02 7.54
CA PRO A 162 39.04 -12.84 7.57
C PRO A 162 38.65 -11.81 8.61
N GLN A 163 37.78 -10.89 8.23
CA GLN A 163 37.29 -9.83 9.11
C GLN A 163 35.78 -9.81 9.13
N GLN A 164 35.22 -9.58 10.31
CA GLN A 164 33.80 -9.35 10.47
C GLN A 164 33.50 -7.89 10.13
N ILE A 165 32.75 -7.67 9.05
CA ILE A 165 32.31 -6.35 8.63
C ILE A 165 30.89 -6.14 9.15
N CYS A 166 30.75 -5.26 10.13
CA CYS A 166 29.46 -4.88 10.67
C CYS A 166 28.99 -3.55 10.09
N ARG A 167 27.71 -3.47 9.72
CA ARG A 167 27.04 -2.25 9.28
C ARG A 167 25.71 -2.09 10.00
N TRP A 168 25.29 -0.85 10.18
CA TRP A 168 23.96 -0.54 10.68
C TRP A 168 22.96 -0.60 9.53
N GLU A 169 21.94 -1.44 9.66
CA GLU A 169 20.83 -1.53 8.72
C GLU A 169 19.55 -1.04 9.40
N GLN A 170 18.75 -0.28 8.66
CA GLN A 170 17.44 0.17 9.10
C GLN A 170 16.39 -0.86 8.68
N THR A 171 15.69 -1.45 9.65
CA THR A 171 14.63 -2.42 9.40
C THR A 171 13.28 -1.83 9.81
N PRO A 172 12.34 -1.62 8.88
CA PRO A 172 11.01 -1.15 9.21
C PRO A 172 10.15 -2.30 9.76
N TYR A 173 9.42 -2.02 10.83
CA TYR A 173 8.45 -2.93 11.45
C TYR A 173 7.05 -2.38 11.24
N TYR A 174 6.15 -3.19 10.71
CA TYR A 174 4.78 -2.79 10.35
C TYR A 174 3.74 -3.45 11.25
N LEU A 175 2.70 -2.70 11.58
CA LEU A 175 1.42 -3.24 12.03
C LEU A 175 0.63 -3.63 10.79
N ASN A 176 0.04 -4.83 10.81
CA ASN A 176 -0.65 -5.37 9.64
C ASN A 176 -2.05 -5.86 9.99
N GLY A 177 -2.96 -5.78 9.03
CA GLY A 177 -4.30 -6.32 9.16
C GLY A 177 -4.85 -6.86 7.86
N SER A 178 -5.94 -7.61 7.97
CA SER A 178 -6.65 -8.09 6.79
C SER A 178 -8.15 -8.14 7.02
N PHE A 179 -8.88 -7.68 6.02
CA PHE A 179 -10.34 -7.58 6.04
C PHE A 179 -10.90 -8.12 4.71
N SER A 180 -12.08 -8.72 4.76
CA SER A 180 -12.72 -9.29 3.57
C SER A 180 -14.21 -9.02 3.55
N ARG A 181 -14.77 -9.03 2.34
CA ARG A 181 -16.20 -9.04 2.07
C ARG A 181 -16.48 -9.99 0.91
#